data_AF-A0A846J4T8-F1
#
_entry.id   AF-A0A846J4T8-F1
#
_cell.length_a   1.000
_cell.length_b   1.000
_cell.length_c   1.000
_cell.angle_alpha   90.00
_cell.angle_beta   90.00
_cell.angle_gamma   90.00
#
_symmetry.space_group_name_H-M   'P 1'
#
loop_
_entity.id
_entity.type
_entity.pdbx_description
1 polymer ?
#
loop_
_entity_poly.entity_id
_entity_poly.type
_entity_poly.pdbx_seq_one_letter_code
_entity_poly.pdbx_strand_id
1 'polypeptide(L)'
;MNKIYGNVNNQNSNISKNQTLQKSKINEKLNKTNDENIKFNDTINISEKNENIINTKKAWDAFKDTCSDIGYIKNDLTIDTDMSPYYCIALDLMEKQGIPVPSFCLDGESNNFLPFIDKLKDFAKELNKTNPGFLPSQFLDFCDAFKEKLPQYGCK
;
A
#
# COMPACT_ATOMS: atom_id res chain seq x y z
N MET A 1 31.82 10.70 -30.38
CA MET A 1 32.15 9.33 -29.94
C MET A 1 31.87 9.21 -28.45
N ASN A 2 31.04 8.21 -28.11
CA ASN A 2 30.77 7.54 -26.82
C ASN A 2 30.34 8.35 -25.58
N LYS A 3 29.38 7.93 -24.74
CA LYS A 3 28.23 6.98 -24.79
C LYS A 3 27.51 7.22 -23.45
N ILE A 4 26.21 7.50 -23.46
CA ILE A 4 25.38 7.63 -22.23
C ILE A 4 24.91 6.22 -21.85
N TYR A 5 25.28 5.75 -20.66
CA TYR A 5 24.76 4.50 -20.08
C TYR A 5 23.49 4.80 -19.28
N GLY A 6 22.33 4.68 -19.92
CA GLY A 6 21.04 4.56 -19.23
C GLY A 6 20.79 3.09 -18.91
N ASN A 7 20.87 2.73 -17.63
CA ASN A 7 20.49 1.40 -17.16
C ASN A 7 18.98 1.37 -16.90
N VAL A 8 18.19 1.10 -17.93
CA VAL A 8 16.75 0.79 -17.81
C VAL A 8 16.63 -0.71 -17.64
N ASN A 9 16.53 -1.16 -16.40
CA ASN A 9 16.25 -2.56 -16.08
C ASN A 9 14.76 -2.83 -16.36
N ASN A 10 14.44 -3.03 -17.64
CA ASN A 10 13.13 -3.47 -18.09
C ASN A 10 13.01 -4.96 -17.75
N GLN A 11 12.49 -5.28 -16.56
CA GLN A 11 12.10 -6.64 -16.24
C GLN A 11 10.90 -7.02 -17.10
N ASN A 12 11.18 -7.61 -18.26
CA ASN A 12 10.24 -8.38 -19.05
C ASN A 12 9.59 -9.42 -18.12
N SER A 13 8.35 -9.15 -17.72
CA SER A 13 7.51 -10.20 -17.14
C SER A 13 7.25 -11.22 -18.23
N ASN A 14 7.88 -12.39 -18.10
CA ASN A 14 7.59 -13.58 -18.89
C ASN A 14 6.14 -13.99 -18.62
N ILE A 15 5.21 -13.48 -19.43
CA ILE A 15 3.88 -14.08 -19.57
C ILE A 15 4.12 -15.42 -20.26
N SER A 16 4.17 -16.47 -19.44
CA SER A 16 4.04 -17.87 -19.86
C SER A 16 2.80 -17.99 -20.75
N LYS A 17 3.02 -17.92 -22.07
CA LYS A 17 2.02 -18.27 -23.08
C LYS A 17 1.87 -19.79 -23.08
N ASN A 18 1.04 -20.29 -22.18
CA ASN A 18 0.52 -21.65 -22.29
C ASN A 18 -0.97 -21.63 -21.99
N GLN A 19 -1.75 -21.37 -23.03
CA GLN A 19 -2.96 -22.12 -23.33
C GLN A 19 -3.25 -21.96 -24.82
N THR A 20 -3.17 -23.09 -25.51
CA THR A 20 -3.35 -23.28 -26.94
C THR A 20 -4.73 -22.76 -27.35
N LEU A 21 -4.79 -21.58 -27.97
CA LEU A 21 -5.96 -21.15 -28.74
C LEU A 21 -6.10 -22.10 -29.93
N GLN A 22 -6.88 -23.17 -29.76
CA GLN A 22 -7.40 -23.91 -30.92
C GLN A 22 -8.27 -22.94 -31.71
N LYS A 23 -7.72 -22.43 -32.82
CA LYS A 23 -8.52 -21.79 -33.87
C LYS A 23 -9.39 -22.87 -34.52
N SER A 24 -10.57 -23.08 -33.97
CA SER A 24 -11.66 -23.73 -34.68
C SER A 24 -11.98 -22.85 -35.89
N LYS A 25 -11.72 -23.32 -37.11
CA LYS A 25 -12.28 -22.70 -38.32
C LYS A 25 -13.79 -22.93 -38.28
N ILE A 26 -14.52 -21.98 -37.70
CA ILE A 26 -15.98 -21.95 -37.81
C ILE A 26 -16.29 -21.42 -39.20
N ASN A 27 -16.52 -22.33 -40.15
CA ASN A 27 -17.27 -22.00 -41.35
C ASN A 27 -18.74 -21.92 -40.95
N GLU A 28 -19.20 -20.77 -40.48
CA GLU A 28 -20.65 -20.55 -40.32
C GLU A 28 -21.15 -19.53 -41.33
N LYS A 29 -21.94 -20.10 -42.24
CA LYS A 29 -22.92 -19.45 -43.08
C LYS A 29 -23.77 -18.52 -42.22
N LEU A 30 -23.89 -17.26 -42.65
CA LEU A 30 -24.80 -16.25 -42.11
C LEU A 30 -26.19 -16.86 -41.85
N ASN A 31 -26.57 -16.95 -40.58
CA ASN A 31 -27.97 -16.94 -40.17
C ASN A 31 -28.16 -15.75 -39.23
N LYS A 32 -28.82 -14.71 -39.76
CA LYS A 32 -29.39 -13.63 -38.95
C LYS A 32 -30.45 -14.23 -38.03
N THR A 33 -30.13 -14.37 -36.76
CA THR A 33 -31.12 -14.58 -35.70
C THR A 33 -30.88 -13.53 -34.62
N ASN A 34 -31.94 -12.76 -34.39
CA ASN A 34 -32.11 -11.63 -33.47
C ASN A 34 -31.18 -11.63 -32.25
N ASP A 35 -30.42 -10.54 -32.09
CA ASP A 35 -29.69 -10.17 -30.88
C ASP A 35 -30.68 -9.88 -29.73
N GLU A 36 -31.12 -10.92 -29.04
CA GLU A 36 -31.68 -10.77 -27.71
C GLU A 36 -30.53 -10.59 -26.70
N ASN A 37 -30.37 -9.35 -26.23
CA ASN A 37 -29.66 -8.93 -25.01
C ASN A 37 -28.88 -10.02 -24.24
N ILE A 38 -27.69 -10.40 -24.73
CA ILE A 38 -26.77 -11.20 -23.95
C ILE A 38 -26.08 -10.27 -22.93
N LYS A 39 -26.64 -10.22 -21.72
CA LYS A 39 -26.02 -9.51 -20.59
C LYS A 39 -24.91 -10.40 -20.01
N PHE A 40 -23.67 -10.15 -20.45
CA PHE A 40 -22.50 -10.78 -19.85
C PHE A 40 -22.26 -10.19 -18.46
N ASN A 41 -22.59 -10.97 -17.43
CA ASN A 41 -22.27 -10.65 -16.04
C ASN A 41 -21.01 -11.43 -15.64
N ASP A 42 -19.85 -11.03 -16.14
CA ASP A 42 -18.58 -11.63 -15.72
C ASP A 42 -18.29 -11.23 -14.27
N THR A 43 -18.28 -12.21 -13.37
CA THR A 43 -17.94 -12.02 -11.95
C THR A 43 -16.50 -12.45 -11.72
N ILE A 44 -15.63 -11.51 -11.34
CA ILE A 44 -14.25 -11.81 -10.92
C ILE A 44 -14.24 -12.09 -9.43
N ASN A 45 -13.92 -13.32 -9.04
CA ASN A 45 -13.68 -13.68 -7.65
C ASN A 45 -12.21 -13.40 -7.29
N ILE A 46 -12.00 -12.52 -6.32
CA ILE A 46 -10.68 -12.22 -5.74
C ILE A 46 -10.54 -13.08 -4.47
N SER A 47 -9.39 -13.72 -4.27
CA SER A 47 -9.12 -14.47 -3.04
C SER A 47 -8.76 -13.52 -1.88
N GLU A 48 -8.98 -13.96 -0.64
CA GLU A 48 -8.61 -13.20 0.57
C GLU A 48 -7.14 -12.73 0.57
N LYS A 49 -6.22 -13.59 0.12
CA LYS A 49 -4.81 -13.21 -0.05
C LYS A 49 -4.63 -12.00 -0.97
N ASN A 50 -5.36 -11.96 -2.07
CA ASN A 50 -5.31 -10.84 -3.00
C ASN A 50 -5.96 -9.59 -2.40
N GLU A 51 -7.03 -9.73 -1.62
CA GLU A 51 -7.63 -8.62 -0.88
C GLU A 51 -6.66 -8.00 0.12
N ASN A 52 -5.94 -8.82 0.89
CA ASN A 52 -4.92 -8.37 1.83
C ASN A 52 -3.79 -7.60 1.12
N ILE A 53 -3.28 -8.14 0.00
CA ILE A 53 -2.26 -7.44 -0.82
C ILE A 53 -2.78 -6.09 -1.33
N ILE A 54 -4.04 -6.04 -1.79
CA ILE A 54 -4.66 -4.80 -2.25
C ILE A 54 -4.80 -3.80 -1.08
N ASN A 55 -5.19 -4.27 0.10
CA ASN A 55 -5.32 -3.43 1.29
C ASN A 55 -3.97 -2.84 1.72
N THR A 56 -2.92 -3.66 1.76
CA THR A 56 -1.55 -3.21 2.09
C THR A 56 -1.04 -2.16 1.10
N LYS A 57 -1.31 -2.32 -0.20
CA LYS A 57 -0.95 -1.30 -1.20
C LYS A 57 -1.67 0.02 -0.97
N LYS A 58 -2.96 -0.02 -0.68
CA LYS A 58 -3.76 1.18 -0.39
C LYS A 58 -3.27 1.89 0.88
N ALA A 59 -2.94 1.12 1.92
CA ALA A 59 -2.36 1.67 3.14
C ALA A 59 -0.99 2.31 2.88
N TRP A 60 -0.15 1.70 2.04
CA TRP A 60 1.15 2.24 1.64
C TRP A 60 1.01 3.54 0.83
N ASP A 61 0.04 3.62 -0.08
CA ASP A 61 -0.23 4.84 -0.85
C ASP A 61 -0.74 5.97 0.06
N ALA A 62 -1.68 5.67 0.96
CA ALA A 62 -2.14 6.62 1.97
C ALA A 62 -1.00 7.10 2.89
N PHE A 63 -0.09 6.21 3.28
CA PHE A 63 1.07 6.53 4.10
C PHE A 63 2.01 7.53 3.40
N LYS A 64 2.42 7.24 2.15
CA LYS A 64 3.29 8.12 1.37
C LYS A 64 2.67 9.50 1.18
N ASP A 65 1.37 9.56 0.85
CA ASP A 65 0.68 10.82 0.66
C ASP A 65 0.49 11.58 1.97
N THR A 66 0.39 10.88 3.11
CA THR A 66 0.41 11.54 4.44
C THR A 66 1.78 12.15 4.73
N CYS A 67 2.86 11.39 4.49
CA CYS A 67 4.23 11.90 4.65
C CYS A 67 4.48 13.12 3.77
N SER A 68 4.02 13.09 2.52
CA SER A 68 4.12 14.22 1.59
C SER A 68 3.35 15.46 2.06
N ASP A 69 2.14 15.29 2.58
CA ASP A 69 1.29 16.42 3.03
C ASP A 69 1.83 17.09 4.29
N ILE A 70 2.37 16.30 5.24
CA ILE A 70 3.03 16.83 6.43
C ILE A 70 4.35 17.53 6.04
N GLY A 71 5.02 17.02 5.02
CA GLY A 71 6.27 17.56 4.50
C GLY A 71 7.48 17.19 5.36
N TYR A 72 8.54 17.98 5.22
CA TYR A 72 9.81 17.72 5.87
C TYR A 72 9.81 18.17 7.34
N ILE A 73 10.29 17.27 8.18
CA ILE A 73 10.53 17.50 9.59
C ILE A 73 11.94 18.08 9.75
N LYS A 74 11.99 19.33 10.21
CA LYS A 74 13.27 19.95 10.58
C LYS A 74 13.82 19.25 11.82
N ASN A 75 15.02 18.73 11.72
CA ASN A 75 15.77 18.22 12.87
C ASN A 75 17.08 19.01 13.04
N ASP A 76 17.61 18.98 14.25
CA ASP A 76 18.88 19.67 14.58
C ASP A 76 20.10 19.04 13.88
N LEU A 77 19.91 17.90 13.20
CA LEU A 77 20.94 17.10 12.55
C LEU A 77 21.08 17.39 11.03
N THR A 78 20.46 18.46 10.53
CA THR A 78 20.64 19.01 9.16
C THR A 78 20.28 18.06 8.00
N ILE A 79 19.53 17.00 8.27
CA ILE A 79 18.94 16.14 7.23
C ILE A 79 17.43 16.25 7.37
N ASP A 80 16.82 17.05 6.51
CA ASP A 80 15.37 17.13 6.40
C ASP A 80 14.83 15.78 5.91
N THR A 81 14.04 15.10 6.74
CA THR A 81 13.34 13.85 6.37
C THR A 81 11.83 14.07 6.48
N ASP A 82 11.03 13.31 5.74
CA ASP A 82 9.60 13.25 6.00
C ASP A 82 9.33 12.46 7.32
N MET A 83 8.05 12.19 7.60
CA MET A 83 7.66 11.45 8.82
C MET A 83 8.01 9.96 8.77
N SER A 84 8.42 9.42 7.62
CA SER A 84 8.58 7.98 7.45
C SER A 84 9.61 7.33 8.39
N PRO A 85 10.79 7.92 8.67
CA PRO A 85 11.75 7.29 9.60
C PRO A 85 11.20 7.24 11.02
N TYR A 86 10.48 8.28 11.45
CA TYR A 86 9.88 8.36 12.77
C TYR A 86 8.75 7.35 12.95
N TYR A 87 7.95 7.13 11.90
CA TYR A 87 6.96 6.06 11.88
C TYR A 87 7.63 4.69 12.06
N CYS A 88 8.67 4.38 11.28
CA CYS A 88 9.41 3.13 11.40
C CYS A 88 10.04 2.95 12.80
N ILE A 89 10.65 4.00 13.36
CA ILE A 89 11.20 3.96 14.73
C ILE A 89 10.11 3.62 15.76
N ALA A 90 8.93 4.22 15.64
CA ALA A 90 7.82 3.93 16.53
C ALA A 90 7.35 2.47 16.40
N LEU A 91 7.26 1.95 15.17
CA LEU A 91 6.93 0.54 14.93
C LEU A 91 7.97 -0.41 15.55
N ASP A 92 9.26 -0.18 15.30
CA ASP A 92 10.35 -0.99 15.84
C ASP A 92 10.32 -1.04 17.38
N LEU A 93 9.97 0.09 18.02
CA LEU A 93 9.84 0.16 19.48
C LEU A 93 8.61 -0.60 19.99
N MET A 94 7.49 -0.53 19.28
CA MET A 94 6.29 -1.31 19.59
C MET A 94 6.57 -2.81 19.47
N GLU A 95 7.23 -3.26 18.40
CA GLU A 95 7.63 -4.66 18.20
C GLU A 95 8.58 -5.15 19.30
N LYS A 96 9.57 -4.34 19.69
CA LYS A 96 10.48 -4.65 20.81
C LYS A 96 9.76 -4.80 22.14
N GLN A 97 8.58 -4.20 22.30
CA GLN A 97 7.71 -4.36 23.47
C GLN A 97 6.68 -5.50 23.30
N GLY A 98 6.77 -6.27 22.21
CA GLY A 98 5.86 -7.37 21.91
C GLY A 98 4.48 -6.92 21.44
N ILE A 99 4.33 -5.67 21.02
CA ILE A 99 3.09 -5.14 20.45
C ILE A 99 3.10 -5.45 18.95
N PRO A 100 2.14 -6.22 18.42
CA PRO A 100 2.08 -6.51 16.99
C PRO A 100 1.86 -5.23 16.17
N VAL A 101 2.65 -5.06 15.11
CA VAL A 101 2.52 -3.96 14.14
C VAL A 101 2.17 -4.52 12.76
N PRO A 102 1.35 -3.81 11.96
CA PRO A 102 1.08 -4.20 10.59
C PRO A 102 2.30 -3.95 9.71
N SER A 103 2.51 -4.82 8.73
CA SER A 103 3.61 -4.73 7.78
C SER A 103 3.14 -4.22 6.42
N PHE A 104 4.01 -3.43 5.76
CA PHE A 104 3.81 -3.07 4.36
C PHE A 104 4.31 -4.16 3.38
N CYS A 105 4.71 -5.33 3.87
CA CYS A 105 5.05 -6.48 3.04
C CYS A 105 3.84 -6.98 2.24
N LEU A 106 4.09 -7.38 0.98
CA LEU A 106 3.06 -7.92 0.08
C LEU A 106 3.01 -9.45 0.13
N ASP A 107 3.12 -10.03 1.32
CA ASP A 107 3.04 -11.48 1.57
C ASP A 107 1.59 -12.00 1.56
N GLY A 108 0.62 -11.11 1.74
CA GLY A 108 -0.81 -11.39 1.78
C GLY A 108 -1.32 -11.76 3.17
N GLU A 109 -0.53 -11.51 4.21
CA GLU A 109 -1.00 -11.58 5.59
C GLU A 109 -2.01 -10.45 5.88
N SER A 110 -2.96 -10.73 6.77
CA SER A 110 -3.99 -9.77 7.16
C SER A 110 -3.36 -8.64 7.96
N ASN A 111 -3.41 -7.42 7.42
CA ASN A 111 -2.91 -6.21 8.07
C ASN A 111 -4.06 -5.23 8.30
N ASN A 112 -4.36 -4.96 9.57
CA ASN A 112 -5.41 -4.02 9.98
C ASN A 112 -4.79 -2.67 10.35
N PHE A 113 -4.55 -1.83 9.34
CA PHE A 113 -3.91 -0.52 9.54
C PHE A 113 -4.79 0.45 10.33
N LEU A 114 -6.08 0.56 9.98
CA LEU A 114 -6.97 1.58 10.56
C LEU A 114 -7.08 1.52 12.10
N PRO A 115 -7.39 0.36 12.73
CA PRO A 115 -7.42 0.27 14.19
C PRO A 115 -6.01 0.30 14.81
N PHE A 116 -4.97 0.01 14.05
CA PHE A 116 -3.60 0.07 14.54
C PHE A 116 -3.13 1.52 14.74
N ILE A 117 -3.57 2.47 13.91
CA ILE A 117 -3.13 3.88 14.04
C ILE A 117 -3.52 4.49 15.39
N ASP A 118 -4.66 4.11 15.97
CA ASP A 118 -5.03 4.54 17.32
C ASP A 118 -4.04 4.03 18.37
N LYS A 119 -3.63 2.75 18.26
CA LYS A 119 -2.62 2.15 19.15
C LYS A 119 -1.27 2.83 19.01
N LEU A 120 -0.86 3.13 17.77
CA LEU A 120 0.37 3.86 17.50
C LEU A 120 0.33 5.27 18.12
N LYS A 121 -0.79 5.98 17.99
CA LYS A 121 -0.96 7.32 18.55
C LYS A 121 -0.89 7.29 20.07
N ASP A 122 -1.56 6.34 20.72
CA ASP A 122 -1.53 6.19 22.17
C ASP A 122 -0.14 5.79 22.68
N PHE A 123 0.53 4.88 21.97
CA PHE A 123 1.94 4.55 22.24
C PHE A 123 2.84 5.79 22.18
N ALA A 124 2.70 6.61 21.14
CA ALA A 124 3.48 7.84 20.99
C ALA A 124 3.21 8.85 22.13
N LYS A 125 1.98 8.96 22.62
CA LYS A 125 1.65 9.79 23.79
C LYS A 125 2.38 9.30 25.04
N GLU A 126 2.36 7.99 25.32
CA GLU A 126 3.06 7.43 26.48
C GLU A 126 4.58 7.56 26.36
N LEU A 127 5.11 7.35 25.15
CA LEU A 127 6.54 7.56 24.88
C LEU A 127 6.94 9.02 25.13
N ASN A 128 6.13 9.99 24.71
CA ASN A 128 6.43 11.40 24.94
C ASN A 128 6.35 11.81 26.42
N LYS A 129 5.60 11.08 27.27
CA LYS A 129 5.60 11.31 28.72
C LYS A 129 6.90 10.84 29.37
N THR A 130 7.45 9.71 28.92
CA THR A 130 8.65 9.10 29.50
C THR A 130 9.94 9.60 28.86
N ASN A 131 9.89 10.02 27.60
CA ASN A 131 11.00 10.55 26.83
C ASN A 131 10.53 11.74 25.95
N PRO A 132 10.34 12.92 26.54
CA PRO A 132 9.82 14.09 25.82
C PRO A 132 10.70 14.47 24.63
N GLY A 133 10.07 14.72 23.49
CA GLY A 133 10.75 15.13 22.25
C GLY A 133 11.45 13.99 21.50
N PHE A 134 11.28 12.73 21.91
CA PHE A 134 11.84 11.59 21.19
C PHE A 134 11.25 11.44 19.78
N LEU A 135 9.94 11.68 19.62
CA LEU A 135 9.27 11.80 18.33
C LEU A 135 9.05 13.29 18.02
N PRO A 136 9.00 13.67 16.72
CA PRO A 136 8.68 15.04 16.32
C PRO A 136 7.33 15.50 16.88
N SER A 137 7.20 16.79 17.16
CA SER A 137 5.96 17.37 17.70
C SER A 137 4.73 17.11 16.83
N GLN A 138 4.93 17.02 15.51
CA GLN A 138 3.89 16.76 14.50
C GLN A 138 3.51 15.28 14.39
N PHE A 139 4.14 14.36 15.14
CA PHE A 139 3.91 12.92 14.99
C PHE A 139 2.45 12.53 15.34
N LEU A 140 1.85 13.18 16.32
CA LEU A 140 0.46 12.91 16.69
C LEU A 140 -0.52 13.39 15.60
N ASP A 141 -0.23 14.54 14.98
CA ASP A 141 -1.00 15.07 13.85
C ASP A 141 -0.84 14.17 12.62
N PHE A 142 0.36 13.64 12.39
CA PHE A 142 0.59 12.63 11.36
C PHE A 142 -0.27 11.37 11.58
N CYS A 143 -0.39 10.88 12.82
CA CYS A 143 -1.25 9.73 13.11
C CYS A 143 -2.72 10.01 12.75
N ASP A 144 -3.22 11.20 13.10
CA ASP A 144 -4.59 11.60 12.75
C ASP A 144 -4.77 11.70 11.24
N ALA A 145 -3.87 12.39 10.55
CA ALA A 145 -3.92 12.55 9.10
C ALA A 145 -3.84 11.19 8.37
N PHE A 146 -2.98 10.28 8.85
CA PHE A 146 -2.86 8.95 8.25
C PHE A 146 -4.15 8.15 8.45
N LYS A 147 -4.72 8.18 9.66
CA LYS A 147 -6.00 7.53 9.97
C LYS A 147 -7.13 8.04 9.08
N GLU A 148 -7.20 9.36 8.86
CA GLU A 148 -8.20 9.99 7.99
C GLU A 148 -8.01 9.63 6.51
N LYS A 149 -6.76 9.46 6.05
CA LYS A 149 -6.46 9.10 4.66
C LYS A 149 -6.73 7.64 4.34
N LEU A 150 -6.48 6.70 5.24
CA LEU A 150 -6.70 5.26 5.00
C LEU A 150 -8.05 4.94 4.31
N PRO A 151 -9.22 5.39 4.80
CA PRO A 151 -10.50 5.12 4.14
C PRO A 151 -10.66 5.84 2.79
N GLN A 152 -9.97 6.98 2.56
CA GLN A 152 -10.01 7.70 1.28
C GLN A 152 -9.33 6.91 0.16
N TYR A 153 -8.32 6.10 0.47
CA TYR A 153 -7.70 5.15 -0.47
C TYR A 153 -8.46 3.82 -0.53
N GLY A 154 -9.58 3.71 0.20
CA GLY A 154 -10.37 2.49 0.31
C GLY A 154 -9.64 1.36 1.03
N CYS A 155 -8.70 1.69 1.92
CA CYS A 155 -8.16 0.75 2.89
C CYS A 155 -9.25 0.45 3.93
N LYS A 156 -9.40 -0.81 4.28
CA LYS A 156 -10.39 -1.30 5.24
C LYS A 156 -9.72 -1.95 6.43
#